data_AF-A0AAW8LHF1-F1
#
_entry.id   AF-A0AAW8LHF1-F1
#
_cell.length_a   1.000
_cell.length_b   1.000
_cell.length_c   1.000
_cell.angle_alpha   90.00
_cell.angle_beta   90.00
_cell.angle_gamma   90.00
#
_symmetry.space_group_name_H-M   'P 1'
#
loop_
_entity.id
_entity.type
_entity.pdbx_description
1 polymer ?
#
loop_
_entity_poly.entity_id
_entity_poly.type
_entity_poly.pdbx_seq_one_letter_code
_entity_poly.pdbx_strand_id
1 'polypeptide(L)'
;MNYIFKISDIERMIEHWMNTPSNGYIGVTYGRNLRELLHKPMTEDSANTLLEWMREDMPILRQLSDADFSVVEQELGYDKKAFFIQLSSILIPIPTRVDDNILGA
;
A
#
# COMPACT_ATOMS: atom_id res chain seq x y z
N MET A 1 -19.38 -12.17 17.54
CA MET A 1 -19.83 -11.04 16.71
C MET A 1 -19.10 -11.16 15.38
N ASN A 2 -19.80 -11.50 14.29
CA ASN A 2 -19.17 -11.57 12.97
C ASN A 2 -19.32 -10.20 12.31
N TYR A 3 -18.22 -9.45 12.23
CA TYR A 3 -18.18 -8.23 11.45
C TYR A 3 -17.87 -8.62 10.00
N ILE A 4 -18.75 -8.26 9.09
CA ILE A 4 -18.50 -8.37 7.65
C ILE A 4 -17.84 -7.08 7.22
N PHE A 5 -16.53 -7.11 6.97
CA PHE A 5 -15.83 -5.98 6.38
C PHE A 5 -16.23 -5.85 4.92
N LYS A 6 -16.59 -4.63 4.50
CA LYS A 6 -16.71 -4.33 3.07
C LYS A 6 -15.32 -4.05 2.50
N ILE A 7 -15.16 -4.23 1.20
CA ILE A 7 -13.91 -3.89 0.50
C ILE A 7 -13.51 -2.43 0.77
N SER A 8 -14.47 -1.51 0.79
CA SER A 8 -14.23 -0.09 1.09
C SER A 8 -13.79 0.18 2.53
N ASP A 9 -14.02 -0.73 3.47
CA ASP A 9 -13.49 -0.60 4.82
C ASP A 9 -12.00 -0.97 4.82
N ILE A 10 -11.61 -1.99 4.06
CA ILE A 10 -10.20 -2.40 3.89
C ILE A 10 -9.42 -1.33 3.12
N GLU A 11 -10.01 -0.77 2.07
CA GLU A 11 -9.44 0.37 1.32
C GLU A 11 -9.10 1.54 2.26
N ARG A 12 -10.07 1.99 3.08
CA ARG A 12 -9.82 3.05 4.06
C ARG A 12 -8.74 2.70 5.07
N MET A 13 -8.63 1.43 5.48
CA MET A 13 -7.56 0.99 6.37
C MET A 13 -6.19 1.10 5.69
N ILE A 14 -6.08 0.71 4.42
CA ILE A 14 -4.86 0.83 3.63
C ILE A 14 -4.47 2.30 3.45
N GLU A 15 -5.42 3.16 3.06
CA GLU A 15 -5.19 4.60 2.92
C GLU A 15 -4.76 5.23 4.25
N HIS A 16 -5.43 4.88 5.35
CA HIS A 16 -5.06 5.35 6.68
C HIS A 16 -3.64 4.93 7.04
N TRP A 17 -3.29 3.65 6.80
CA TRP A 17 -1.96 3.12 7.10
C TRP A 17 -0.87 3.82 6.28
N MET A 18 -1.10 4.05 4.97
CA MET A 18 -0.15 4.75 4.10
C MET A 18 0.11 6.20 4.52
N ASN A 19 -0.87 6.85 5.15
CA ASN A 19 -0.77 8.22 5.64
C ASN A 19 -0.36 8.32 7.12
N THR A 20 -0.24 7.19 7.82
CA THR A 20 0.15 7.19 9.23
C THR A 20 1.66 7.35 9.34
N PRO A 21 2.16 8.39 10.05
CA PRO A 21 3.59 8.60 10.21
C PRO A 21 4.22 7.46 11.03
N SER A 22 5.51 7.22 10.80
CA SER A 22 6.25 6.24 11.58
C SER A 22 6.26 6.62 13.06
N ASN A 23 6.04 5.62 13.93
CA ASN A 23 5.87 5.82 15.37
C ASN A 23 4.74 6.79 15.75
N GLY A 24 3.72 6.94 14.90
CA GLY A 24 2.56 7.79 15.17
C GLY A 24 1.74 7.34 16.40
N TYR A 25 1.89 6.09 16.80
CA TYR A 25 1.27 5.51 17.98
C TYR A 25 2.34 5.02 18.97
N ILE A 26 2.21 5.42 20.23
CA ILE A 26 3.17 5.05 21.28
C ILE A 26 3.04 3.56 21.61
N GLY A 27 4.17 2.85 21.58
CA GLY A 27 4.26 1.46 22.03
C GLY A 27 3.77 0.41 21.02
N VAL A 28 3.54 0.81 19.76
CA VAL A 28 3.18 -0.12 18.68
C VAL A 28 4.02 0.15 17.43
N THR A 29 4.19 -0.87 16.58
CA THR A 29 4.91 -0.77 15.31
C THR A 29 4.06 -0.23 14.16
N TYR A 30 2.78 0.08 14.43
CA TYR A 30 1.82 0.55 13.43
C TYR A 30 2.20 1.94 12.90
N GLY A 31 2.19 2.06 11.56
CA GLY A 31 2.77 3.21 10.88
C GLY A 31 4.25 2.97 10.67
N ARG A 32 4.62 2.52 9.47
CA ARG A 32 6.00 2.24 9.06
C ARG A 32 6.60 3.45 8.34
N ASN A 33 7.93 3.48 8.23
CA ASN A 33 8.61 4.53 7.47
C ASN A 33 8.58 4.25 5.96
N LEU A 34 7.41 4.45 5.33
CA LEU A 34 7.21 4.17 3.91
C LEU A 34 8.16 4.93 2.98
N ARG A 35 8.69 6.07 3.43
CA ARG A 35 9.70 6.85 2.70
C ARG A 35 10.93 6.01 2.33
N GLU A 36 11.29 5.03 3.14
CA GLU A 36 12.45 4.15 2.87
C GLU A 36 12.28 3.27 1.64
N LEU A 37 11.02 2.94 1.31
CA LEU A 37 10.65 2.13 0.15
C LEU A 37 10.23 3.01 -1.04
N LEU A 38 9.37 4.02 -0.80
CA LEU A 38 8.71 4.80 -1.86
C LEU A 38 9.60 5.88 -2.52
N HIS A 39 10.69 6.30 -1.87
CA HIS A 39 11.62 7.28 -2.44
C HIS A 39 12.78 6.64 -3.24
N LYS A 40 12.72 5.32 -3.44
CA LYS A 40 13.65 4.57 -4.27
C LYS A 40 12.88 3.95 -5.44
N PRO A 41 13.53 3.63 -6.56
CA PRO A 41 12.91 2.83 -7.60
C PRO A 41 12.35 1.55 -6.98
N MET A 42 11.08 1.26 -7.23
CA MET A 42 10.45 0.07 -6.67
C MET A 42 10.95 -1.18 -7.42
N THR A 43 11.31 -2.20 -6.66
CA THR A 43 11.74 -3.51 -7.12
C THR A 43 10.74 -4.55 -6.62
N GLU A 44 10.84 -5.78 -7.12
CA GLU A 44 10.06 -6.90 -6.59
C GLU A 44 10.27 -7.05 -5.07
N ASP A 45 11.52 -6.94 -4.59
CA ASP A 45 11.84 -7.02 -3.16
C ASP A 45 11.18 -5.91 -2.32
N SER A 46 11.17 -4.67 -2.82
CA SER A 46 10.55 -3.57 -2.07
C SER A 46 9.02 -3.62 -2.12
N ALA A 47 8.43 -4.16 -3.20
CA ALA A 47 7.01 -4.48 -3.28
C ALA A 47 6.62 -5.59 -2.27
N ASN A 48 7.40 -6.67 -2.20
CA ASN A 48 7.19 -7.74 -1.24
C ASN A 48 7.31 -7.22 0.21
N THR A 49 8.34 -6.42 0.49
CA THR A 49 8.52 -5.79 1.81
C THR A 49 7.32 -4.91 2.18
N LEU A 50 6.80 -4.13 1.24
CA LEU A 50 5.61 -3.30 1.46
C LEU A 50 4.39 -4.16 1.84
N LEU A 51 4.12 -5.22 1.08
CA LEU A 51 3.01 -6.14 1.36
C LEU A 51 3.18 -6.85 2.71
N GLU A 52 4.39 -7.26 3.06
CA GLU A 52 4.71 -7.86 4.36
C GLU A 52 4.40 -6.89 5.51
N TRP A 53 4.88 -5.64 5.43
CA TRP A 53 4.58 -4.61 6.43
C TRP A 53 3.09 -4.35 6.57
N MET A 54 2.36 -4.29 5.46
CA MET A 54 0.91 -4.13 5.48
C MET A 54 0.23 -5.32 6.17
N ARG A 55 0.67 -6.55 5.92
CA ARG A 55 0.14 -7.76 6.57
C ARG A 55 0.51 -7.85 8.04
N GLU A 56 1.66 -7.32 8.45
CA GLU A 56 2.05 -7.22 9.86
C GLU A 56 1.13 -6.27 10.63
N ASP A 57 0.95 -5.06 10.13
CA ASP A 57 0.21 -3.98 10.80
C ASP A 57 -1.31 -4.11 10.62
N MET A 58 -1.79 -4.74 9.54
CA MET A 58 -3.20 -5.00 9.27
C MET A 58 -3.45 -6.50 9.08
N PRO A 59 -3.63 -7.28 10.17
CA PRO A 59 -3.75 -8.74 10.11
C PRO A 59 -4.92 -9.26 9.26
N ILE A 60 -5.95 -8.44 9.00
CA ILE A 60 -7.06 -8.79 8.09
C ILE A 60 -6.55 -9.12 6.67
N LEU A 61 -5.47 -8.46 6.24
CA LEU A 61 -4.91 -8.66 4.92
C LEU A 61 -4.29 -10.06 4.77
N ARG A 62 -3.82 -10.70 5.86
CA ARG A 62 -3.21 -12.05 5.82
C ARG A 62 -4.16 -13.13 5.30
N GLN A 63 -5.46 -12.87 5.29
CA GLN A 63 -6.48 -13.79 4.78
C GLN A 63 -6.66 -13.66 3.27
N LEU A 64 -6.15 -12.59 2.67
CA LEU A 64 -6.25 -12.32 1.23
C LEU A 64 -5.13 -13.06 0.49
N SER A 65 -5.52 -13.75 -0.57
CA SER A 65 -4.58 -14.39 -1.50
C SER A 65 -3.80 -13.35 -2.30
N ASP A 66 -2.70 -13.75 -2.95
CA ASP A 66 -1.94 -12.84 -3.81
C ASP A 66 -2.71 -12.44 -5.09
N ALA A 67 -3.77 -13.18 -5.44
CA ALA A 67 -4.70 -12.77 -6.49
C ALA A 67 -5.61 -11.62 -6.06
N ASP A 68 -5.89 -11.51 -4.76
CA ASP A 68 -6.76 -10.48 -4.18
C ASP A 68 -5.99 -9.33 -3.54
N PHE A 69 -4.71 -9.49 -3.23
CA PHE A 69 -3.89 -8.47 -2.61
C PHE A 69 -2.43 -8.54 -3.08
N SER A 70 -2.05 -7.62 -3.96
CA SER A 70 -0.72 -7.58 -4.57
C SER A 70 -0.33 -6.14 -4.94
N VAL A 71 0.92 -5.97 -5.38
CA VAL A 71 1.38 -4.70 -5.98
C VAL A 71 1.48 -4.89 -7.48
N VAL A 72 0.88 -3.99 -8.24
CA VAL A 72 0.88 -4.00 -9.70
C VAL A 72 1.45 -2.70 -10.24
N GLU A 73 1.99 -2.75 -11.46
CA GLU A 73 2.51 -1.59 -12.17
C GLU A 73 1.64 -1.23 -13.38
N GLN A 74 1.57 0.06 -13.69
CA GLN A 74 0.96 0.58 -14.91
C GLN A 74 1.94 1.53 -15.60
N GLU A 75 2.13 1.35 -16.90
CA GLU A 75 2.88 2.28 -17.74
C GLU A 75 2.02 3.52 -18.02
N LEU A 76 2.49 4.70 -17.58
CA LEU A 76 1.81 5.99 -17.77
C LEU A 76 2.37 6.77 -18.97
N GLY A 77 3.26 6.18 -19.76
CA GLY A 77 3.88 6.78 -20.93
C GLY A 77 5.31 6.28 -21.13
N TYR A 78 6.09 7.03 -21.92
CA TYR A 78 7.50 6.70 -22.17
C TYR A 78 8.31 6.85 -20.87
N ASP A 79 8.83 5.73 -20.37
CA ASP A 79 9.69 5.63 -19.18
C ASP A 79 9.06 6.11 -17.87
N LYS A 80 7.73 6.01 -17.75
CA LYS A 80 6.99 6.35 -16.53
C LYS A 80 6.16 5.17 -16.04
N LYS A 81 6.43 4.73 -14.82
CA LYS A 81 5.67 3.68 -14.14
C LYS A 81 4.97 4.25 -12.91
N ALA A 82 3.71 3.89 -12.75
CA ALA A 82 2.98 4.05 -11.49
C ALA A 82 2.72 2.68 -10.88
N PHE A 83 2.70 2.65 -9.55
CA PHE A 83 2.48 1.44 -8.79
C PHE A 83 1.18 1.56 -8.00
N PHE A 84 0.46 0.44 -7.90
CA PHE A 84 -0.83 0.37 -7.24
C PHE A 84 -0.85 -0.85 -6.33
N ILE A 85 -1.56 -0.73 -5.22
CA ILE A 85 -2.00 -1.87 -4.43
C ILE A 85 -3.28 -2.37 -5.08
N GLN A 86 -3.23 -3.57 -5.65
CA GLN A 86 -4.43 -4.26 -6.10
C GLN A 86 -5.13 -4.87 -4.89
N LEU A 87 -6.40 -4.52 -4.70
CA LEU A 87 -7.29 -5.15 -3.73
C LEU A 87 -8.52 -5.69 -4.47
N SER A 88 -8.54 -6.99 -4.76
CA SER A 88 -9.53 -7.64 -5.61
C SER A 88 -9.66 -6.92 -6.98
N SER A 89 -10.76 -6.22 -7.22
CA SER A 89 -11.00 -5.45 -8.45
C SER A 89 -10.69 -3.95 -8.36
N ILE A 90 -10.21 -3.46 -7.22
CA ILE A 90 -9.86 -2.05 -7.03
C ILE A 90 -8.35 -1.85 -7.02
N LEU A 91 -7.90 -0.68 -7.51
CA LEU A 91 -6.50 -0.26 -7.51
C LEU A 91 -6.36 0.97 -6.63
N ILE A 92 -5.59 0.83 -5.56
CA ILE A 92 -5.28 1.92 -4.63
C ILE A 92 -3.93 2.48 -5.06
N PRO A 93 -3.82 3.77 -5.41
CA PRO A 93 -2.56 4.36 -5.85
C PRO A 93 -1.55 4.36 -4.71
N ILE A 94 -0.34 3.88 -4.99
CA ILE A 94 0.80 4.11 -4.11
C ILE A 94 1.35 5.50 -4.47
N PRO A 95 1.55 6.40 -3.49
CA PRO A 95 2.11 7.72 -3.76
C PRO A 95 3.53 7.57 -4.34
N THR A 96 3.64 7.62 -5.66
CA THR A 96 4.90 7.64 -6.38
C THR A 96 5.09 9.03 -6.97
N ARG A 97 6.30 9.56 -6.83
CA ARG A 97 6.63 10.85 -7.43
C ARG A 97 6.84 10.63 -8.94
N VAL A 98 5.87 11.00 -9.76
CA VAL A 98 5.98 11.01 -11.23
C VAL A 98 6.02 12.47 -11.68
N ASP A 99 7.23 13.04 -11.76
CA ASP A 99 7.48 14.48 -11.95
C ASP A 99 6.78 15.37 -10.90
N ASP A 100 6.75 16.71 -11.07
CA ASP A 100 6.26 17.69 -10.06
C ASP A 100 4.75 17.60 -9.73
N ASN A 101 4.11 16.48 -10.05
CA ASN A 101 2.72 16.18 -9.73
C ASN A 101 2.63 14.85 -8.95
N ILE A 102 1.95 14.87 -7.81
CA ILE A 102 1.69 13.67 -7.00
C ILE A 102 0.41 13.04 -7.54
N LEU A 103 0.48 11.83 -8.10
CA LEU A 103 -0.72 11.02 -8.34
C LEU A 103 -1.13 10.38 -7.01
N GLY A 104 -2.35 10.66 -6.54
CA GLY A 104 -2.88 10.11 -5.29
C GLY A 104 -2.74 11.03 -4.05
N ALA A 105 -2.71 12.35 -4.24
CA ALA A 105 -2.89 13.33 -3.16
C ALA A 105 -4.38 13.68 -2.96
#